data_AF-A0A9D8SW10-F1
#
_entry.id   AF-A0A9D8SW10-F1
#
_cell.length_a   1.000
_cell.length_b   1.000
_cell.length_c   1.000
_cell.angle_alpha   90.00
_cell.angle_beta   90.00
_cell.angle_gamma   90.00
#
_symmetry.space_group_name_H-M   'P 1'
#
loop_
_entity.id
_entity.type
_entity.pdbx_description
1 polymer ?
#
loop_
_entity_poly.entity_id
_entity_poly.type
_entity_poly.pdbx_seq_one_letter_code
_entity_poly.pdbx_strand_id
1 'polypeptide(L)'
;MKIPLRSDDCTQGRRMAGARALWAANGMKKEQMGKPIIAVVNSFTQFVPGHVHLHEIGQIVKAEIERLGCFAAEFNTIAIDDGIAMGHDGMLYSLPSRDIIADSVEYMVNAHKADAMICISNCDKITPGMLMASMRLNIPTVFVSGGPMEAGQLDGKHLDLIDAMIQSADSSISDAQIERVEACACPGCGCCSGMFTANSMNCLNEALGMALPGNGTLLATHTQRKELFLKAARQIVRNAMAYYRDGDAS
;
A
#
# COMPACT_ATOMS: atom_id res chain seq x y z
N MET A 1 18.98 -21.71 -5.69
CA MET A 1 17.51 -21.62 -5.58
C MET A 1 16.93 -22.83 -6.29
N LYS A 2 15.84 -23.44 -5.78
CA LYS A 2 15.13 -24.54 -6.47
C LYS A 2 14.31 -24.03 -7.66
N ILE A 3 13.72 -22.84 -7.50
CA ILE A 3 13.10 -22.09 -8.60
C ILE A 3 14.02 -20.90 -8.93
N PRO A 4 14.41 -20.68 -10.20
CA PRO A 4 15.23 -19.52 -10.59
C PRO A 4 14.55 -18.20 -10.20
N LEU A 5 15.34 -17.19 -9.82
CA LEU A 5 14.80 -15.86 -9.53
C LEU A 5 14.35 -15.21 -10.84
N ARG A 6 13.27 -14.43 -10.80
CA ARG A 6 12.87 -13.58 -11.92
C ARG A 6 13.95 -12.55 -12.18
N SER A 7 14.55 -12.01 -11.11
CA SER A 7 15.62 -11.02 -11.19
C SER A 7 16.92 -11.56 -11.79
N ASP A 8 17.09 -12.87 -11.96
CA ASP A 8 18.26 -13.41 -12.66
C ASP A 8 18.33 -12.89 -14.11
N ASP A 9 17.18 -12.58 -14.74
CA ASP A 9 17.08 -11.96 -16.07
C ASP A 9 17.84 -10.63 -16.17
N CYS A 10 17.93 -9.87 -15.07
CA CYS A 10 18.57 -8.55 -15.03
C CYS A 10 19.82 -8.48 -14.13
N THR A 11 20.13 -9.56 -13.41
CA THR A 11 21.28 -9.61 -12.50
C THR A 11 22.35 -10.60 -12.93
N GLN A 12 22.04 -11.62 -13.76
CA GLN A 12 23.01 -12.67 -14.13
C GLN A 12 23.56 -12.53 -15.55
N GLY A 13 24.74 -13.14 -15.77
CA GLY A 13 25.35 -13.24 -17.09
C GLY A 13 26.11 -11.99 -17.56
N ARG A 14 26.97 -12.18 -18.57
CA ARG A 14 27.85 -11.13 -19.10
C ARG A 14 27.05 -9.98 -19.73
N ARG A 15 25.96 -10.28 -20.43
CA ARG A 15 25.13 -9.29 -21.14
C ARG A 15 24.40 -8.33 -20.20
N MET A 16 24.13 -8.74 -18.96
CA MET A 16 23.45 -7.88 -17.96
C MET A 16 24.41 -7.03 -17.11
N ALA A 17 25.66 -6.82 -17.56
CA ALA A 17 26.61 -5.95 -16.86
C ALA A 17 26.08 -4.51 -16.71
N GLY A 18 25.39 -3.98 -17.73
CA GLY A 18 24.76 -2.65 -17.66
C GLY A 18 23.65 -2.57 -16.61
N ALA A 19 22.76 -3.57 -16.58
CA ALA A 19 21.69 -3.64 -15.58
C ALA A 19 22.25 -3.75 -14.15
N ARG A 20 23.28 -4.59 -13.92
CA ARG A 20 23.96 -4.65 -12.62
C ARG A 20 24.60 -3.32 -12.21
N ALA A 21 25.18 -2.58 -13.15
CA ALA A 21 25.75 -1.25 -12.86
C ALA A 21 24.65 -0.27 -12.41
N LEU A 22 23.48 -0.30 -13.05
CA LEU A 22 22.32 0.51 -12.64
C LEU A 22 21.75 0.08 -11.29
N TRP A 23 21.68 -1.23 -11.01
CA TRP A 23 21.29 -1.73 -9.70
C TRP A 23 22.24 -1.28 -8.59
N ALA A 24 23.55 -1.32 -8.85
CA ALA A 24 24.55 -0.82 -7.91
C ALA A 24 24.42 0.70 -7.70
N ALA A 25 24.17 1.47 -8.76
CA ALA A 25 23.91 2.91 -8.67
C ALA A 25 22.63 3.23 -7.88
N ASN A 26 21.62 2.34 -7.94
CA ASN A 26 20.40 2.41 -7.14
C ASN A 26 20.59 1.95 -5.68
N GLY A 27 21.82 1.60 -5.28
CA GLY A 27 22.16 1.23 -3.90
C GLY A 27 22.15 -0.27 -3.61
N MET A 28 21.97 -1.15 -4.60
CA MET A 28 22.08 -2.60 -4.40
C MET A 28 23.52 -2.97 -4.03
N LYS A 29 23.67 -3.63 -2.87
CA LYS A 29 24.95 -4.11 -2.37
C LYS A 29 25.31 -5.47 -2.98
N LYS A 30 26.61 -5.77 -3.02
CA LYS A 30 27.10 -7.03 -3.59
C LYS A 30 26.55 -8.25 -2.86
N GLU A 31 26.33 -8.16 -1.55
CA GLU A 31 25.80 -9.24 -0.71
C GLU A 31 24.29 -9.47 -0.91
N GLN A 32 23.59 -8.55 -1.58
CA GLN A 32 22.19 -8.69 -1.97
C GLN A 32 22.04 -9.33 -3.37
N MET A 33 23.11 -9.38 -4.17
CA MET A 33 23.09 -10.00 -5.49
C MET A 33 22.82 -11.50 -5.40
N GLY A 34 21.90 -12.02 -6.22
CA GLY A 34 21.47 -13.43 -6.17
C GLY A 34 20.51 -13.77 -5.02
N LYS A 35 19.99 -12.75 -4.33
CA LYS A 35 18.85 -12.87 -3.40
C LYS A 35 17.63 -12.18 -4.00
N PRO A 36 16.42 -12.47 -3.49
CA PRO A 36 15.20 -11.84 -4.00
C PRO A 36 15.27 -10.30 -4.00
N ILE A 37 14.88 -9.71 -5.13
CA ILE A 37 14.54 -8.29 -5.26
C ILE A 37 13.08 -8.14 -4.86
N ILE A 38 12.82 -7.39 -3.79
CA ILE A 38 11.46 -7.16 -3.28
C ILE A 38 11.01 -5.76 -3.64
N ALA A 39 9.92 -5.66 -4.40
CA ALA A 39 9.28 -4.40 -4.69
C ALA A 39 8.42 -3.93 -3.51
N VAL A 40 8.69 -2.74 -2.99
CA VAL A 40 7.81 -2.05 -2.03
C VAL A 40 6.85 -1.19 -2.86
N VAL A 41 5.65 -1.72 -3.10
CA VAL A 41 4.62 -1.06 -3.89
C VAL A 41 3.85 -0.12 -2.98
N ASN A 42 4.18 1.16 -3.02
CA ASN A 42 3.57 2.18 -2.18
C ASN A 42 2.55 3.01 -2.98
N SER A 43 1.63 3.65 -2.28
CA SER A 43 0.64 4.57 -2.83
C SER A 43 0.72 5.94 -2.16
N PHE A 44 1.89 6.31 -1.63
CA PHE A 44 2.09 7.60 -0.98
C PHE A 44 1.80 8.76 -1.94
N THR A 45 1.05 9.73 -1.44
CA THR A 45 0.85 11.04 -2.05
C THR A 45 0.37 12.02 -0.98
N GLN A 46 0.70 13.29 -1.13
CA GLN A 46 0.21 14.35 -0.24
C GLN A 46 -1.20 14.83 -0.59
N PHE A 47 -1.74 14.41 -1.74
CA PHE A 47 -3.12 14.75 -2.15
C PHE A 47 -4.19 13.95 -1.42
N VAL A 48 -3.81 12.84 -0.76
CA VAL A 48 -4.75 11.90 -0.13
C VAL A 48 -4.37 11.75 1.35
N PRO A 49 -5.15 12.30 2.31
CA PRO A 49 -4.86 12.23 3.74
C PRO A 49 -4.63 10.80 4.24
N GLY A 50 -5.31 9.81 3.65
CA GLY A 50 -5.12 8.40 3.98
C GLY A 50 -3.77 7.80 3.60
N HIS A 51 -2.94 8.54 2.88
CA HIS A 51 -1.70 8.07 2.29
C HIS A 51 -0.48 8.87 2.75
N VAL A 52 -0.65 10.00 3.44
CA VAL A 52 0.47 10.92 3.78
C VAL A 52 1.54 10.28 4.65
N HIS A 53 1.15 9.42 5.59
CA HIS A 53 2.10 8.72 6.48
C HIS A 53 2.85 7.60 5.78
N LEU A 54 2.40 7.17 4.60
CA LEU A 54 2.98 6.02 3.91
C LEU A 54 4.40 6.29 3.40
N HIS A 55 4.83 7.55 3.28
CA HIS A 55 6.21 7.87 2.90
C HIS A 55 7.23 7.29 3.88
N GLU A 56 7.03 7.58 5.18
CA GLU A 56 7.93 7.09 6.24
C GLU A 56 7.81 5.58 6.40
N ILE A 57 6.59 5.05 6.29
CA ILE A 57 6.33 3.61 6.37
C ILE A 57 7.05 2.85 5.25
N GLY A 58 7.05 3.39 4.02
CA GLY A 58 7.78 2.81 2.89
C GLY A 58 9.26 2.64 3.20
N GLN A 59 9.89 3.65 3.80
CA GLN A 59 11.29 3.57 4.24
C GLN A 59 11.51 2.54 5.34
N ILE A 60 10.60 2.46 6.31
CA ILE A 60 10.67 1.46 7.40
C ILE A 60 10.59 0.04 6.85
N VAL A 61 9.63 -0.22 5.95
CA VAL A 61 9.45 -1.53 5.30
C VAL A 61 10.68 -1.90 4.48
N LYS A 62 11.18 -0.97 3.66
CA LYS A 62 12.39 -1.16 2.87
C LYS A 62 13.58 -1.53 3.76
N ALA A 63 13.83 -0.76 4.82
CA ALA A 63 14.95 -0.99 5.74
C ALA A 63 14.87 -2.36 6.44
N GLU A 64 13.68 -2.81 6.83
CA GLU A 64 13.51 -4.13 7.46
C GLU A 64 13.78 -5.28 6.46
N ILE A 65 13.36 -5.15 5.20
CA ILE A 65 13.67 -6.13 4.15
C ILE A 65 15.18 -6.19 3.90
N GLU A 66 15.84 -5.03 3.82
CA GLU A 66 17.30 -4.95 3.63
C GLU A 66 18.07 -5.55 4.81
N ARG A 67 17.57 -5.38 6.04
CA ARG A 67 18.16 -6.02 7.24
C ARG A 67 18.12 -7.54 7.17
N LEU A 68 17.15 -8.12 6.47
CA LEU A 68 17.04 -9.55 6.21
C LEU A 68 17.90 -9.99 5.00
N GLY A 69 18.65 -9.06 4.42
CA GLY A 69 19.68 -9.32 3.42
C GLY A 69 19.19 -9.33 1.97
N CYS A 70 17.90 -9.06 1.71
CA CYS A 70 17.35 -8.89 0.35
C CYS A 70 17.58 -7.45 -0.13
N PHE A 71 17.45 -7.21 -1.43
CA PHE A 71 17.36 -5.83 -1.94
C PHE A 71 15.90 -5.40 -1.98
N ALA A 72 15.61 -4.19 -1.51
CA ALA A 72 14.27 -3.61 -1.56
C ALA A 72 14.29 -2.29 -2.31
N ALA A 73 13.41 -2.15 -3.29
CA ALA A 73 13.21 -0.92 -4.03
C ALA A 73 11.75 -0.49 -3.89
N GLU A 74 11.56 0.75 -3.44
CA GLU A 74 10.24 1.35 -3.35
C GLU A 74 9.91 2.10 -4.62
N PHE A 75 8.66 1.99 -5.06
CA PHE A 75 8.07 2.89 -6.03
C PHE A 75 6.64 3.22 -5.64
N ASN A 76 6.11 4.30 -6.22
CA ASN A 76 4.75 4.73 -5.98
C ASN A 76 3.86 4.49 -7.20
N THR A 77 2.61 4.10 -6.94
CA THR A 77 1.50 4.26 -7.87
C THR A 77 0.64 5.47 -7.47
N ILE A 78 -0.24 5.91 -8.36
CA ILE A 78 -1.20 6.99 -8.10
C ILE A 78 -2.23 6.58 -7.02
N ALA A 79 -2.84 7.58 -6.40
CA ALA A 79 -4.01 7.43 -5.55
C ALA A 79 -4.95 8.63 -5.78
N ILE A 80 -6.25 8.36 -5.75
CA ILE A 80 -7.31 9.39 -5.80
C ILE A 80 -8.06 9.35 -4.48
N ASP A 81 -8.37 10.53 -3.96
CA ASP A 81 -9.24 10.68 -2.80
C ASP A 81 -10.70 10.80 -3.26
N ASP A 82 -11.47 9.73 -3.05
CA ASP A 82 -12.89 9.70 -3.42
C ASP A 82 -13.72 10.73 -2.63
N GLY A 83 -13.30 11.08 -1.40
CA GLY A 83 -13.96 12.08 -0.59
C GLY A 83 -13.81 13.48 -1.16
N ILE A 84 -12.59 13.86 -1.54
CA ILE A 84 -12.29 15.15 -2.19
C ILE A 84 -12.92 15.23 -3.58
N ALA A 85 -12.86 14.14 -4.36
CA ALA A 85 -13.40 14.11 -5.72
C ALA A 85 -14.94 14.12 -5.78
N MET A 86 -15.62 13.95 -4.63
CA MET A 86 -17.07 13.85 -4.57
C MET A 86 -17.74 15.19 -4.87
N GLY A 87 -18.81 15.17 -5.67
CA GLY A 87 -19.61 16.36 -5.97
C GLY A 87 -19.12 17.19 -7.17
N HIS A 88 -18.05 16.76 -7.86
CA HIS A 88 -17.60 17.38 -9.11
C HIS A 88 -17.10 16.34 -10.14
N ASP A 89 -16.64 16.83 -11.30
CA ASP A 89 -16.19 16.03 -12.45
C ASP A 89 -14.99 15.11 -12.17
N GLY A 90 -14.24 15.36 -11.08
CA GLY A 90 -13.13 14.53 -10.62
C GLY A 90 -13.53 13.09 -10.31
N MET A 91 -14.79 12.87 -9.88
CA MET A 91 -15.31 11.53 -9.59
C MET A 91 -15.28 10.59 -10.82
N LEU A 92 -15.26 11.14 -12.04
CA LEU A 92 -15.12 10.36 -13.27
C LEU A 92 -13.77 9.62 -13.36
N TYR A 93 -12.76 10.07 -12.61
CA TYR A 93 -11.42 9.47 -12.58
C TYR A 93 -11.24 8.44 -11.46
N SER A 94 -12.16 8.34 -10.49
CA SER A 94 -12.04 7.43 -9.34
C SER A 94 -11.95 5.97 -9.76
N LEU A 95 -13.02 5.39 -10.31
CA LEU A 95 -13.04 3.96 -10.64
C LEU A 95 -11.97 3.55 -11.68
N PRO A 96 -11.75 4.31 -12.79
CA PRO A 96 -10.70 4.00 -13.75
C PRO A 96 -9.29 3.99 -13.14
N SER A 97 -9.05 4.72 -12.04
CA SER A 97 -7.75 4.69 -11.36
C SER A 97 -7.37 3.30 -10.86
N ARG A 98 -8.34 2.43 -10.54
CA ARG A 98 -8.09 1.03 -10.13
C ARG A 98 -7.30 0.29 -11.20
N ASP A 99 -7.69 0.43 -12.46
CA ASP A 99 -7.05 -0.26 -13.59
C ASP A 99 -5.68 0.34 -13.89
N ILE A 100 -5.54 1.67 -13.81
CA ILE A 100 -4.24 2.35 -13.93
C ILE A 100 -3.27 1.90 -12.83
N ILE A 101 -3.77 1.73 -11.59
CA ILE A 101 -2.98 1.22 -10.47
C ILE A 101 -2.56 -0.23 -10.71
N ALA A 102 -3.46 -1.06 -11.24
CA ALA A 102 -3.11 -2.44 -11.57
C ALA A 102 -1.99 -2.49 -12.63
N ASP A 103 -2.16 -1.71 -13.70
CA ASP A 103 -1.22 -1.67 -14.82
C ASP A 103 0.13 -1.07 -14.42
N SER A 104 0.14 -0.01 -13.59
CA SER A 104 1.39 0.62 -13.13
C SER A 104 2.25 -0.35 -12.31
N VAL A 105 1.62 -1.11 -11.41
CA VAL A 105 2.30 -2.11 -10.58
C VAL A 105 2.81 -3.26 -11.45
N GLU A 106 1.97 -3.76 -12.36
CA GLU A 106 2.34 -4.83 -13.29
C GLU A 106 3.56 -4.44 -14.14
N TYR A 107 3.57 -3.23 -14.69
CA TYR A 107 4.67 -2.73 -15.51
C TYR A 107 5.96 -2.58 -14.70
N MET A 108 5.88 -1.97 -13.52
CA MET A 108 7.06 -1.76 -12.67
C MET A 108 7.70 -3.09 -12.26
N VAL A 109 6.89 -4.08 -11.84
CA VAL A 109 7.37 -5.38 -11.39
C VAL A 109 7.92 -6.21 -12.56
N ASN A 110 7.24 -6.25 -13.71
CA ASN A 110 7.70 -7.02 -14.86
C ASN A 110 8.94 -6.41 -15.54
N ALA A 111 9.00 -5.08 -15.68
CA ALA A 111 10.13 -4.40 -16.31
C ALA A 111 11.41 -4.54 -15.49
N HIS A 112 11.30 -4.48 -14.16
CA HIS A 112 12.46 -4.60 -13.26
C HIS A 112 12.70 -6.03 -12.76
N LYS A 113 11.84 -6.98 -13.16
CA LYS A 113 11.95 -8.40 -12.83
C LYS A 113 12.01 -8.65 -11.32
N ALA A 114 11.23 -7.89 -10.54
CA ALA A 114 11.12 -8.12 -9.11
C ALA A 114 10.59 -9.55 -8.85
N ASP A 115 11.10 -10.14 -7.77
CA ASP A 115 10.86 -11.54 -7.39
C ASP A 115 9.66 -11.67 -6.46
N ALA A 116 9.43 -10.66 -5.63
CA ALA A 116 8.32 -10.61 -4.69
C ALA A 116 7.89 -9.16 -4.48
N MET A 117 6.71 -8.94 -3.90
CA MET A 117 6.27 -7.59 -3.60
C MET A 117 5.48 -7.47 -2.30
N ILE A 118 5.61 -6.33 -1.64
CA ILE A 118 4.77 -5.92 -0.53
C ILE A 118 3.94 -4.72 -0.98
N CYS A 119 2.62 -4.82 -0.84
CA CYS A 119 1.67 -3.79 -1.25
C CYS A 119 1.23 -2.97 -0.04
N ILE A 120 1.62 -1.69 -0.04
CA ILE A 120 1.21 -0.68 0.95
C ILE A 120 0.06 0.13 0.34
N SER A 121 -1.16 -0.35 0.57
CA SER A 121 -2.41 0.26 0.08
C SER A 121 -3.15 1.01 1.19
N ASN A 122 -4.21 1.76 0.87
CA ASN A 122 -5.17 2.19 1.89
C ASN A 122 -6.56 2.54 1.33
N CYS A 123 -6.68 3.63 0.57
CA CYS A 123 -7.97 4.13 0.07
C CYS A 123 -8.64 3.21 -0.96
N ASP A 124 -9.91 3.50 -1.21
CA ASP A 124 -10.91 2.71 -1.94
C ASP A 124 -10.39 1.91 -3.14
N LYS A 125 -9.87 2.59 -4.17
CA LYS A 125 -9.51 1.94 -5.44
C LYS A 125 -8.09 1.37 -5.46
N ILE A 126 -7.28 1.72 -4.47
CA ILE A 126 -5.87 1.34 -4.41
C ILE A 126 -5.72 -0.12 -4.05
N THR A 127 -6.38 -0.55 -2.97
CA THR A 127 -6.34 -1.94 -2.49
C THR A 127 -6.78 -2.95 -3.59
N PRO A 128 -7.94 -2.80 -4.25
CA PRO A 128 -8.32 -3.69 -5.34
C PRO A 128 -7.40 -3.57 -6.58
N GLY A 129 -6.88 -2.38 -6.92
CA GLY A 129 -5.95 -2.22 -8.04
C GLY A 129 -4.63 -3.00 -7.82
N MET A 130 -4.05 -2.87 -6.63
CA MET A 130 -2.86 -3.66 -6.25
C MET A 130 -3.17 -5.17 -6.15
N LEU A 131 -4.37 -5.54 -5.70
CA LEU A 131 -4.82 -6.94 -5.67
C LEU A 131 -4.96 -7.53 -7.08
N MET A 132 -5.48 -6.77 -8.04
CA MET A 132 -5.52 -7.20 -9.45
C MET A 132 -4.12 -7.42 -9.99
N ALA A 133 -3.18 -6.49 -9.74
CA ALA A 133 -1.80 -6.65 -10.17
C ALA A 133 -1.14 -7.90 -9.57
N SER A 134 -1.38 -8.19 -8.28
CA SER A 134 -0.79 -9.37 -7.63
C SER A 134 -1.27 -10.69 -8.24
N MET A 135 -2.55 -10.79 -8.56
CA MET A 135 -3.11 -11.95 -9.23
C MET A 135 -2.58 -12.11 -10.66
N ARG A 136 -2.39 -11.00 -11.41
CA ARG A 136 -1.80 -11.03 -12.76
C ARG A 136 -0.33 -11.46 -12.75
N LEU A 137 0.45 -10.92 -11.80
CA LEU A 137 1.89 -11.18 -11.69
C LEU A 137 2.20 -12.57 -11.14
N ASN A 138 1.33 -13.10 -10.28
CA ASN A 138 1.44 -14.41 -9.63
C ASN A 138 2.84 -14.67 -9.05
N ILE A 139 3.31 -13.74 -8.21
CA ILE A 139 4.56 -13.85 -7.45
C ILE A 139 4.27 -13.72 -5.96
N PRO A 140 5.18 -14.18 -5.07
CA PRO A 140 5.03 -13.98 -3.63
C PRO A 140 4.66 -12.54 -3.30
N THR A 141 3.51 -12.37 -2.65
CA THR A 141 2.92 -11.06 -2.35
C THR A 141 2.36 -11.01 -0.93
N VAL A 142 2.51 -9.87 -0.25
CA VAL A 142 1.84 -9.59 1.04
C VAL A 142 1.25 -8.18 0.99
N PHE A 143 0.04 -8.02 1.53
CA PHE A 143 -0.61 -6.73 1.71
C PHE A 143 -0.47 -6.22 3.14
N VAL A 144 -0.27 -4.92 3.28
CA VAL A 144 -0.35 -4.22 4.56
C VAL A 144 -0.89 -2.81 4.34
N SER A 145 -2.07 -2.52 4.89
CA SER A 145 -2.73 -1.25 4.69
C SER A 145 -2.19 -0.14 5.61
N GLY A 146 -2.37 1.10 5.18
CA GLY A 146 -2.12 2.30 5.99
C GLY A 146 -2.95 2.34 7.28
N GLY A 147 -4.13 1.73 7.27
CA GLY A 147 -5.09 1.67 8.36
C GLY A 147 -6.14 2.79 8.29
N PRO A 148 -7.32 2.57 8.89
CA PRO A 148 -8.32 3.61 9.11
C PRO A 148 -7.81 4.74 10.00
N MET A 149 -8.31 5.95 9.74
CA MET A 149 -8.14 7.08 10.65
C MET A 149 -8.99 6.90 11.91
N GLU A 150 -8.63 7.64 12.95
CA GLU A 150 -9.46 7.80 14.15
C GLU A 150 -10.81 8.44 13.78
N ALA A 151 -11.88 8.12 14.50
CA ALA A 151 -13.14 8.84 14.36
C ALA A 151 -12.99 10.28 14.87
N GLY A 152 -13.60 11.22 14.16
CA GLY A 152 -13.74 12.59 14.61
C GLY A 152 -14.59 12.71 15.88
N GLN A 153 -14.48 13.83 16.58
CA GLN A 153 -15.31 14.13 17.75
C GLN A 153 -15.69 15.60 17.82
N LEU A 154 -16.98 15.88 18.05
CA LEU A 154 -17.51 17.22 18.29
C LEU A 154 -18.65 17.15 19.32
N ASP A 155 -18.58 17.96 20.37
CA ASP A 155 -19.62 18.05 21.41
C ASP A 155 -20.02 16.69 22.02
N GLY A 156 -19.04 15.80 22.20
CA GLY A 156 -19.26 14.46 22.76
C GLY A 156 -19.91 13.46 21.80
N LYS A 157 -20.07 13.81 20.51
CA LYS A 157 -20.53 12.92 19.45
C LYS A 157 -19.36 12.52 18.56
N HIS A 158 -19.37 11.27 18.11
CA HIS A 158 -18.47 10.81 17.06
C HIS A 158 -18.88 11.40 15.72
N LEU A 159 -17.89 11.72 14.90
CA LEU A 159 -18.05 12.20 13.54
C LEU A 159 -17.22 11.36 12.57
N ASP A 160 -17.69 11.26 11.35
CA ASP A 160 -16.88 10.88 10.20
C ASP A 160 -17.15 11.80 8.99
N LEU A 161 -16.55 11.47 7.84
CA LEU A 161 -16.70 12.22 6.60
C LEU A 161 -18.17 12.30 6.13
N ILE A 162 -18.97 11.26 6.38
CA ILE A 162 -20.38 11.23 5.97
C ILE A 162 -21.20 12.21 6.79
N ASP A 163 -20.89 12.39 8.08
CA ASP A 163 -21.54 13.42 8.89
C ASP A 163 -21.33 14.82 8.30
N ALA A 164 -20.11 15.13 7.84
CA ALA A 164 -19.83 16.40 7.17
C ALA A 164 -20.61 16.55 5.86
N MET A 165 -20.66 15.49 5.04
CA MET A 165 -21.39 15.49 3.76
C MET A 165 -22.91 15.64 3.94
N ILE A 166 -23.50 14.94 4.92
CA ILE A 166 -24.94 15.02 5.18
C ILE A 166 -25.29 16.39 5.75
N GLN A 167 -24.52 16.88 6.74
CA GLN A 167 -24.84 18.15 7.39
C GLN A 167 -24.68 19.34 6.44
N SER A 168 -23.66 19.35 5.58
CA SER A 168 -23.45 20.41 4.59
C SER A 168 -24.55 20.51 3.53
N ALA A 169 -25.30 19.43 3.29
CA ALA A 169 -26.46 19.43 2.40
C ALA A 169 -27.77 19.87 3.09
N ASP A 170 -27.80 19.96 4.42
CA ASP A 170 -28.97 20.36 5.19
C ASP A 170 -28.98 21.88 5.44
N SER A 171 -29.88 22.58 4.74
CA SER A 171 -30.03 24.03 4.85
C SER A 171 -30.52 24.54 6.22
N SER A 172 -30.93 23.64 7.12
CA SER A 172 -31.26 23.99 8.50
C SER A 172 -30.03 24.12 9.41
N ILE A 173 -28.86 23.63 8.97
CA ILE A 173 -27.61 23.70 9.70
C ILE A 173 -26.87 24.99 9.32
N SER A 174 -26.35 25.69 10.32
CA SER A 174 -25.63 26.95 10.09
C SER A 174 -24.20 26.72 9.60
N ASP A 175 -23.69 27.65 8.79
CA ASP A 175 -22.30 27.63 8.32
C ASP A 175 -21.29 27.53 9.47
N ALA A 176 -21.56 28.21 10.59
CA ALA A 176 -20.73 28.14 11.79
C ALA A 176 -20.70 26.74 12.42
N GLN A 177 -21.78 25.96 12.31
CA GLN A 177 -21.80 24.58 12.75
C GLN A 177 -21.05 23.68 11.74
N ILE A 178 -21.19 23.94 10.44
CA ILE A 178 -20.44 23.21 9.40
C ILE A 178 -18.94 23.41 9.56
N GLU A 179 -18.45 24.63 9.79
CA GLU A 179 -17.03 24.91 10.01
C GLU A 179 -16.46 24.12 11.20
N ARG A 180 -17.25 23.95 12.28
CA ARG A 180 -16.87 23.11 13.43
C ARG A 180 -16.82 21.62 13.07
N VAL A 181 -17.75 21.14 12.24
CA VAL A 181 -17.78 19.75 11.79
C VAL A 181 -16.58 19.46 10.87
N GLU A 182 -16.30 20.35 9.91
CA GLU A 182 -15.16 20.26 9.00
C GLU A 182 -13.83 20.15 9.76
N ALA A 183 -13.65 20.96 10.81
CA ALA A 183 -12.44 20.96 11.63
C ALA A 183 -12.25 19.68 12.47
N CYS A 184 -13.29 18.88 12.65
CA CYS A 184 -13.29 17.75 13.59
C CYS A 184 -13.57 16.38 12.95
N ALA A 185 -14.15 16.31 11.75
CA ALA A 185 -14.58 15.06 11.13
C ALA A 185 -13.43 14.11 10.75
N CYS A 186 -12.29 14.66 10.29
CA CYS A 186 -11.14 13.90 9.81
C CYS A 186 -9.87 14.28 10.61
N PRO A 187 -9.62 13.67 11.78
CA PRO A 187 -8.64 14.16 12.74
C PRO A 187 -7.18 13.86 12.39
N GLY A 188 -6.89 13.07 11.34
CA GLY A 188 -5.53 12.69 11.00
C GLY A 188 -5.40 11.79 9.78
N CYS A 189 -4.26 11.11 9.67
CA CYS A 189 -3.98 10.19 8.58
C CYS A 189 -4.79 8.88 8.70
N GLY A 190 -4.93 8.20 7.57
CA GLY A 190 -5.65 6.93 7.44
C GLY A 190 -6.83 7.02 6.47
N CYS A 191 -7.35 5.88 6.01
CA CYS A 191 -8.56 5.86 5.19
C CYS A 191 -9.78 6.22 6.05
N CYS A 192 -10.94 6.47 5.43
CA CYS A 192 -12.17 6.81 6.13
C CYS A 192 -12.45 5.85 7.30
N SER A 193 -12.93 6.38 8.44
CA SER A 193 -13.12 5.63 9.69
C SER A 193 -14.29 4.63 9.66
N GLY A 194 -15.29 4.85 8.81
CA GLY A 194 -16.46 3.96 8.66
C GLY A 194 -16.21 2.70 7.79
N MET A 195 -17.14 1.74 7.81
CA MET A 195 -17.08 0.51 6.99
C MET A 195 -17.47 0.77 5.52
N PHE A 196 -16.67 1.60 4.83
CA PHE A 196 -16.77 1.87 3.39
C PHE A 196 -15.85 0.93 2.59
N THR A 197 -15.58 1.24 1.32
CA THR A 197 -14.80 0.36 0.44
C THR A 197 -13.39 0.12 0.99
N ALA A 198 -12.65 1.15 1.41
CA ALA A 198 -11.30 1.01 1.93
C ALA A 198 -11.21 -0.04 3.07
N ASN A 199 -12.03 0.11 4.12
CA ASN A 199 -12.03 -0.82 5.24
C ASN A 199 -12.59 -2.20 4.86
N SER A 200 -13.62 -2.26 4.02
CA SER A 200 -14.15 -3.52 3.50
C SER A 200 -13.09 -4.31 2.73
N MET A 201 -12.33 -3.65 1.86
CA MET A 201 -11.27 -4.27 1.07
C MET A 201 -10.06 -4.65 1.93
N ASN A 202 -9.72 -3.84 2.94
CA ASN A 202 -8.65 -4.18 3.88
C ASN A 202 -8.99 -5.41 4.74
N CYS A 203 -10.24 -5.53 5.18
CA CYS A 203 -10.77 -6.73 5.85
C CYS A 203 -10.84 -7.93 4.90
N LEU A 204 -11.24 -7.72 3.63
CA LEU A 204 -11.26 -8.78 2.62
C LEU A 204 -9.85 -9.35 2.38
N ASN A 205 -8.82 -8.50 2.28
CA ASN A 205 -7.45 -8.97 2.12
C ASN A 205 -6.97 -9.84 3.30
N GLU A 206 -7.41 -9.54 4.51
CA GLU A 206 -7.17 -10.37 5.69
C GLU A 206 -7.89 -11.71 5.57
N ALA A 207 -9.18 -11.70 5.19
CA ALA A 207 -9.98 -12.90 5.00
C ALA A 207 -9.47 -13.82 3.88
N LEU A 208 -8.91 -13.25 2.80
CA LEU A 208 -8.29 -13.99 1.71
C LEU A 208 -6.90 -14.54 2.06
N GLY A 209 -6.33 -14.18 3.22
CA GLY A 209 -4.97 -14.57 3.61
C GLY A 209 -3.86 -13.77 2.91
N MET A 210 -4.21 -12.71 2.18
CA MET A 210 -3.25 -11.84 1.49
C MET A 210 -2.60 -10.81 2.44
N ALA A 211 -3.26 -10.51 3.56
CA ALA A 211 -2.76 -9.62 4.61
C ALA A 211 -2.72 -10.32 5.97
N LEU A 212 -1.89 -9.80 6.88
CA LEU A 212 -1.77 -10.32 8.24
C LEU A 212 -2.96 -9.90 9.12
N PRO A 213 -3.27 -10.66 10.19
CA PRO A 213 -4.33 -10.29 11.14
C PRO A 213 -4.16 -8.89 11.72
N GLY A 214 -5.25 -8.13 11.76
CA GLY A 214 -5.25 -6.72 12.19
C GLY A 214 -5.02 -5.71 11.08
N ASN A 215 -4.88 -6.16 9.82
CA ASN A 215 -4.71 -5.29 8.66
C ASN A 215 -5.91 -4.35 8.49
N GLY A 216 -7.13 -4.90 8.54
CA GLY A 216 -8.35 -4.12 8.35
C GLY A 216 -8.81 -3.31 9.55
N THR A 217 -8.26 -3.57 10.76
CA THR A 217 -8.89 -3.11 12.01
C THR A 217 -8.01 -2.23 12.90
N LEU A 218 -6.68 -2.32 12.81
CA LEU A 218 -5.80 -1.43 13.59
C LEU A 218 -5.88 0.01 13.08
N LEU A 219 -5.82 1.02 13.93
CA LEU A 219 -5.84 2.41 13.44
C LEU A 219 -4.49 2.79 12.83
N ALA A 220 -4.47 3.76 11.90
CA ALA A 220 -3.24 4.26 11.27
C ALA A 220 -2.27 4.85 12.31
N THR A 221 -2.82 5.50 13.33
CA THR A 221 -2.16 6.14 14.48
C THR A 221 -1.76 5.17 15.58
N HIS A 222 -2.30 3.95 15.58
CA HIS A 222 -2.07 3.01 16.67
C HIS A 222 -0.62 2.52 16.69
N THR A 223 0.01 2.46 17.87
CA THR A 223 1.44 2.10 18.00
C THR A 223 1.76 0.72 17.43
N GLN A 224 0.81 -0.23 17.48
CA GLN A 224 0.98 -1.58 16.91
C GLN A 224 0.96 -1.60 15.38
N ARG A 225 0.48 -0.55 14.70
CA ARG A 225 0.45 -0.46 13.23
C ARG A 225 1.87 -0.54 12.64
N LYS A 226 2.84 0.10 13.30
CA LYS A 226 4.27 -0.01 12.93
C LYS A 226 4.78 -1.45 12.99
N GLU A 227 4.43 -2.19 14.03
CA GLU A 227 4.83 -3.58 14.17
C GLU A 227 4.17 -4.48 13.11
N LEU A 228 2.93 -4.17 12.69
CA LEU A 228 2.28 -4.86 11.59
C LEU A 228 3.06 -4.70 10.27
N PHE A 229 3.52 -3.49 9.94
CA PHE A 229 4.38 -3.25 8.77
C PHE A 229 5.68 -4.06 8.82
N LEU A 230 6.34 -4.09 9.97
CA LEU A 230 7.57 -4.89 10.15
C LEU A 230 7.30 -6.39 10.03
N LYS A 231 6.17 -6.89 10.57
CA LYS A 231 5.76 -8.29 10.40
C LYS A 231 5.48 -8.62 8.95
N ALA A 232 4.81 -7.74 8.20
CA ALA A 232 4.55 -7.93 6.77
C ALA A 232 5.85 -7.94 5.95
N ALA A 233 6.78 -7.03 6.24
CA ALA A 233 8.12 -7.00 5.65
C ALA A 233 8.90 -8.32 5.89
N ARG A 234 8.87 -8.83 7.12
CA ARG A 234 9.44 -10.15 7.44
C ARG A 234 8.73 -11.29 6.72
N GLN A 235 7.40 -11.23 6.62
CA GLN A 235 6.61 -12.26 5.96
C GLN A 235 6.90 -12.33 4.47
N ILE A 236 7.03 -11.21 3.76
CA ILE A 236 7.29 -11.23 2.31
C ILE A 236 8.67 -11.85 2.00
N VAL A 237 9.69 -11.57 2.84
CA VAL A 237 11.00 -12.23 2.70
C VAL A 237 10.89 -13.73 2.94
N ARG A 238 10.12 -14.16 3.96
CA ARG A 238 9.88 -15.59 4.20
C ARG A 238 9.19 -16.25 3.02
N ASN A 239 8.14 -15.64 2.46
CA ASN A 239 7.40 -16.18 1.32
C ASN A 239 8.31 -16.27 0.08
N ALA A 240 9.09 -15.23 -0.21
CA ALA A 240 10.03 -15.23 -1.32
C ALA A 240 11.07 -16.36 -1.19
N MET A 241 11.63 -16.54 0.01
CA MET A 241 12.60 -17.61 0.25
C MET A 241 11.96 -19.01 0.18
N ALA A 242 10.78 -19.21 0.75
CA ALA A 242 10.06 -20.48 0.65
C ALA A 242 9.81 -20.87 -0.81
N TYR A 243 9.33 -19.93 -1.62
CA TYR A 243 9.09 -20.15 -3.05
C TYR A 243 10.40 -20.42 -3.81
N TYR A 244 11.34 -19.47 -3.83
CA TYR A 244 12.52 -19.57 -4.69
C TYR A 244 13.55 -20.56 -4.17
N ARG A 245 13.88 -20.52 -2.88
CA ARG A 245 14.89 -21.41 -2.30
C ARG A 245 14.34 -22.82 -2.10
N ASP A 246 13.16 -22.93 -1.50
CA ASP A 246 12.64 -24.21 -1.01
C ASP A 246 11.66 -24.89 -1.99
N GLY A 247 11.24 -24.17 -3.04
CA GLY A 247 10.34 -24.70 -4.08
C GLY A 247 8.91 -24.87 -3.58
N ASP A 248 8.54 -24.12 -2.53
CA ASP A 248 7.20 -24.14 -1.96
C ASP A 248 6.27 -23.26 -2.80
N ALA A 249 5.41 -23.91 -3.60
CA ALA A 249 4.42 -23.25 -4.44
C ALA A 249 3.02 -23.22 -3.82
N SER A 250 2.90 -23.57 -2.53
CA SER A 250 1.63 -23.54 -1.78
C SER A 250 1.29 -22.18 -1.20
#